data_AF-A0A3D3RPG7-F1
#
_entry.id   AF-A0A3D3RPG7-F1
#
_cell.length_a   1.000
_cell.length_b   1.000
_cell.length_c   1.000
_cell.angle_alpha   90.00
_cell.angle_beta   90.00
_cell.angle_gamma   90.00
#
_symmetry.space_group_name_H-M   'P 1'
#
loop_
_entity.id
_entity.type
_entity.pdbx_description
1 polymer ?
#
loop_
_entity_poly.entity_id
_entity_poly.type
_entity_poly.pdbx_seq_one_letter_code
_entity_poly.pdbx_strand_id
1 'polypeptide(L)'
;MAEIQKRKHRKMVFLFLLLAGAIFFLLPKTIYAETINEEKSELISPVTSIYGTKVLIIKPNAPQLKMIEGSSQQLYYQVLPTTALNPKVTFATSDKKVVSVDSKGVMKGLMPGRAIITISSTDGSGVRTRVTVQVTKKVSRVKNIAHRGIVDVAPENSMAAFKAAGEKGFWGIEFDIQTTKDHRFIVMHDADIARMTNGSGYVKDYTRWELRRYKIDSGENLKDLPTQRIPELTDVLNLCRAYNMVPVIELKEVQVSELGEFLAILKKYDLEDRAVVISFKLELLEWLRSQSETLQLQWIEKSMSTSHITLCSSRKIDIDTKLHGV
;
A
#
# COMPACT_ATOMS: atom_id res chain seq x y z
N MET A 1 8.94 -59.04 20.99
CA MET A 1 10.17 -58.36 21.45
C MET A 1 9.94 -56.86 21.26
N ALA A 2 9.32 -56.13 22.19
CA ALA A 2 9.77 -55.82 23.55
C ALA A 2 11.05 -54.97 23.55
N GLU A 3 11.25 -53.91 24.34
CA GLU A 3 10.44 -52.98 25.15
C GLU A 3 11.48 -52.12 25.92
N ILE A 4 11.10 -50.96 26.53
CA ILE A 4 11.68 -50.46 27.81
C ILE A 4 13.16 -49.90 27.77
N GLN A 5 13.61 -48.83 28.47
CA GLN A 5 13.02 -47.99 29.53
C GLN A 5 13.52 -46.52 29.62
N LYS A 6 12.57 -45.58 29.75
CA LYS A 6 12.45 -44.38 30.63
C LYS A 6 13.69 -43.79 31.36
N ARG A 7 13.74 -42.43 31.41
CA ARG A 7 13.55 -41.57 32.62
C ARG A 7 13.34 -40.10 32.15
N LYS A 8 12.18 -39.44 32.27
CA LYS A 8 11.39 -38.90 33.43
C LYS A 8 12.08 -37.78 34.23
N HIS A 9 11.57 -36.54 34.09
CA HIS A 9 11.09 -35.58 35.13
C HIS A 9 10.77 -34.23 34.44
N ARG A 10 9.87 -33.35 34.89
CA ARG A 10 8.49 -33.37 35.41
C ARG A 10 8.05 -31.89 35.43
N LYS A 11 6.80 -31.57 35.11
CA LYS A 11 6.26 -30.19 35.08
C LYS A 11 6.29 -29.51 36.46
N MET A 12 6.35 -28.17 36.50
CA MET A 12 5.82 -27.41 37.63
C MET A 12 5.17 -26.09 37.16
N VAL A 13 3.87 -25.98 37.40
CA VAL A 13 3.07 -24.76 37.33
C VAL A 13 3.08 -24.15 38.73
N PHE A 14 3.05 -22.82 38.87
CA PHE A 14 2.75 -22.20 40.16
C PHE A 14 1.70 -21.09 40.04
N LEU A 15 0.88 -20.99 41.08
CA LEU A 15 -0.39 -20.27 41.11
C LEU A 15 -0.59 -19.66 42.51
N PHE A 16 -1.02 -18.39 42.53
CA PHE A 16 -1.75 -17.71 43.61
C PHE A 16 -1.04 -17.23 44.91
N LEU A 17 -1.58 -16.07 45.32
CA LEU A 17 -1.94 -15.58 46.66
C LEU A 17 -0.99 -14.70 47.51
N LEU A 18 -1.57 -13.54 47.85
CA LEU A 18 -1.27 -12.69 48.99
C LEU A 18 -1.42 -13.44 50.33
N LEU A 19 -0.68 -13.02 51.36
CA LEU A 19 -1.28 -12.44 52.57
C LEU A 19 -0.26 -11.73 53.46
N ALA A 20 -0.77 -10.87 54.34
CA ALA A 20 0.00 -10.00 55.24
C ALA A 20 0.29 -10.67 56.59
N GLY A 21 1.19 -10.07 57.39
CA GLY A 21 1.38 -10.43 58.79
C GLY A 21 2.66 -9.88 59.40
N ALA A 22 2.58 -8.75 60.10
CA ALA A 22 3.69 -8.26 60.92
C ALA A 22 3.69 -8.94 62.30
N ILE A 23 4.86 -9.28 62.83
CA ILE A 23 5.05 -9.68 64.23
C ILE A 23 6.22 -8.88 64.82
N PHE A 24 5.95 -8.25 65.96
CA PHE A 24 6.90 -7.46 66.73
C PHE A 24 7.66 -8.37 67.72
N PHE A 25 8.95 -8.12 67.95
CA PHE A 25 9.68 -8.65 69.10
C PHE A 25 10.48 -7.53 69.77
N LEU A 26 10.31 -7.39 71.09
CA LEU A 26 11.01 -6.44 71.96
C LEU A 26 12.15 -7.15 72.69
N LEU A 27 13.34 -6.53 72.81
CA LEU A 27 14.27 -6.60 73.95
C LEU A 27 15.28 -5.41 73.86
N PRO A 28 16.01 -5.01 74.93
CA PRO A 28 16.09 -3.59 75.27
C PRO A 28 17.48 -2.90 75.33
N LYS A 29 17.44 -1.58 75.11
CA LYS A 29 18.25 -0.46 75.66
C LYS A 29 19.69 -0.67 76.15
N THR A 30 20.61 0.08 75.52
CA THR A 30 21.61 1.04 76.09
C THR A 30 22.20 1.84 74.90
N ILE A 31 22.78 3.07 74.99
CA ILE A 31 22.96 4.06 76.07
C ILE A 31 22.76 5.49 75.47
N TYR A 32 23.04 6.59 76.19
CA TYR A 32 22.81 7.99 75.75
C TYR A 32 24.04 8.73 75.16
N ALA A 33 23.81 9.51 74.10
CA ALA A 33 24.44 10.78 73.64
C ALA A 33 24.05 10.95 72.15
N GLU A 34 23.60 12.09 71.58
CA GLU A 34 23.66 13.51 71.96
C GLU A 34 22.41 14.29 71.46
N THR A 35 22.33 15.55 71.85
CA THR A 35 21.26 16.55 71.64
C THR A 35 20.79 16.78 70.18
N ILE A 36 19.48 16.66 69.92
CA ILE A 36 18.68 17.72 69.26
C ILE A 36 17.24 17.65 69.79
N ASN A 37 16.60 18.81 69.99
CA ASN A 37 15.20 18.93 70.36
C ASN A 37 14.35 18.98 69.08
N GLU A 38 13.70 17.88 68.68
CA GLU A 38 12.67 17.91 67.62
C GLU A 38 11.29 17.70 68.24
N GLU A 39 10.51 18.78 68.24
CA GLU A 39 9.10 18.76 68.66
C GLU A 39 8.27 17.85 67.73
N LYS A 40 7.14 17.37 68.23
CA LYS A 40 6.20 16.55 67.44
C LYS A 40 5.72 17.31 66.20
N SER A 41 6.34 17.02 65.06
CA SER A 41 5.78 17.30 63.74
C SER A 41 4.58 16.38 63.52
N GLU A 42 3.41 16.82 63.94
CA GLU A 42 2.16 16.25 63.41
C GLU A 42 2.15 16.48 61.90
N LEU A 43 2.04 15.40 61.12
CA LEU A 43 1.89 15.46 59.68
C LEU A 43 0.50 16.02 59.33
N ILE A 44 0.36 17.34 59.46
CA ILE A 44 -0.79 18.10 58.97
C ILE A 44 -0.78 17.98 57.44
N SER A 45 -1.46 16.97 56.93
CA SER A 45 -1.79 16.89 55.51
C SER A 45 -2.84 17.98 55.23
N PRO A 46 -2.53 19.05 54.46
CA PRO A 46 -3.46 20.15 54.28
C PRO A 46 -4.67 19.67 53.47
N VAL A 47 -5.81 19.51 54.16
CA VAL A 47 -7.10 19.20 53.52
C VAL A 47 -7.71 20.51 53.02
N THR A 48 -7.42 20.86 51.77
CA THR A 48 -8.09 21.97 51.09
C THR A 48 -9.45 21.53 50.56
N SER A 49 -10.49 22.30 50.85
CA SER A 49 -11.79 22.17 50.18
C SER A 49 -11.65 22.48 48.70
N ILE A 50 -11.76 21.45 47.86
CA ILE A 50 -11.76 21.61 46.41
C ILE A 50 -13.18 22.03 46.00
N TYR A 51 -13.38 23.33 45.73
CA TYR A 51 -14.58 23.78 45.04
C TYR A 51 -14.71 23.02 43.72
N GLY A 52 -15.90 22.46 43.46
CA GLY A 52 -16.15 21.48 42.42
C GLY A 52 -15.59 21.90 41.06
N THR A 53 -14.43 21.36 40.70
CA THR A 53 -13.69 21.84 39.54
C THR A 53 -14.35 21.32 38.27
N LYS A 54 -14.64 22.24 37.35
CA LYS A 54 -15.14 21.93 36.02
C LYS A 54 -14.00 21.48 35.10
N VAL A 55 -14.35 20.75 34.04
CA VAL A 55 -13.45 20.44 32.92
C VAL A 55 -12.93 21.75 32.34
N LEU A 56 -11.61 21.83 32.13
CA LEU A 56 -10.93 22.96 31.51
C LEU A 56 -10.47 22.62 30.09
N ILE A 57 -9.97 21.41 29.86
CA ILE A 57 -9.41 20.98 28.58
C ILE A 57 -9.82 19.53 28.29
N ILE A 58 -10.20 19.27 27.03
CA ILE A 58 -10.26 17.92 26.46
C ILE A 58 -9.16 17.82 25.41
N LYS A 59 -8.18 16.93 25.62
CA LYS A 59 -7.00 16.75 24.77
C LYS A 59 -7.07 15.42 24.03
N PRO A 60 -7.41 15.39 22.73
CA PRO A 60 -7.32 14.17 21.92
C PRO A 60 -5.86 13.72 21.77
N ASN A 61 -5.64 12.41 21.62
CA ASN A 61 -4.29 11.87 21.40
C ASN A 61 -3.70 12.31 20.03
N ALA A 62 -4.55 12.62 19.06
CA ALA A 62 -4.16 13.19 17.77
C ALA A 62 -5.23 14.20 17.26
N PRO A 63 -4.83 15.33 16.64
CA PRO A 63 -5.77 16.29 16.06
C PRO A 63 -6.40 15.79 14.74
N GLN A 64 -5.79 14.79 14.10
CA GLN A 64 -6.28 14.16 12.89
C GLN A 64 -6.11 12.63 12.96
N LEU A 65 -7.03 11.90 12.34
CA LEU A 65 -7.02 10.44 12.21
C LEU A 65 -7.35 10.03 10.77
N LYS A 66 -6.76 8.93 10.32
CA LYS A 66 -7.09 8.27 9.06
C LYS A 66 -7.78 6.94 9.35
N MET A 67 -8.88 6.66 8.67
CA MET A 67 -9.65 5.43 8.79
C MET A 67 -9.92 4.84 7.40
N ILE A 68 -10.12 3.52 7.33
CA ILE A 68 -10.56 2.85 6.09
C ILE A 68 -12.08 2.67 6.16
N GLU A 69 -12.75 2.81 5.03
CA GLU A 69 -14.17 2.48 4.86
C GLU A 69 -14.51 1.08 5.41
N GLY A 70 -15.51 1.02 6.28
CA GLY A 70 -15.91 -0.19 7.02
C GLY A 70 -15.13 -0.47 8.32
N SER A 71 -13.96 0.13 8.52
CA SER A 71 -13.17 -0.06 9.76
C SER A 71 -13.77 0.68 10.97
N SER A 72 -13.51 0.16 12.18
CA SER A 72 -13.89 0.81 13.44
C SER A 72 -12.66 1.07 14.31
N GLN A 73 -12.63 2.18 15.04
CA GLN A 73 -11.49 2.63 15.83
C GLN A 73 -11.94 3.41 17.07
N GLN A 74 -11.34 3.15 18.23
CA GLN A 74 -11.57 3.94 19.45
C GLN A 74 -10.92 5.33 19.32
N LEU A 75 -11.68 6.38 19.63
CA LEU A 75 -11.13 7.71 19.84
C LEU A 75 -10.57 7.83 21.25
N TYR A 76 -9.27 8.12 21.37
CA TYR A 76 -8.59 8.31 22.65
C TYR A 76 -8.34 9.81 22.93
N TYR A 77 -8.61 10.21 24.16
CA TYR A 77 -8.50 11.59 24.65
C TYR A 77 -8.30 11.60 26.17
N GLN A 78 -7.83 12.72 26.70
CA GLN A 78 -7.72 13.01 28.13
C GLN A 78 -8.64 14.17 28.49
N VAL A 79 -9.24 14.12 29.68
CA VAL A 79 -10.04 15.21 30.27
C VAL A 79 -9.26 15.78 31.44
N LEU A 80 -9.06 17.09 31.46
CA LEU A 80 -8.26 17.80 32.46
C LEU A 80 -9.04 18.96 33.10
N PRO A 81 -8.85 19.21 34.42
CA PRO A 81 -8.01 18.43 35.33
C PRO A 81 -8.63 17.06 35.65
N THR A 82 -7.79 16.10 36.07
CA THR A 82 -8.26 14.76 36.49
C THR A 82 -9.11 14.79 37.76
N THR A 83 -9.08 15.90 38.50
CA THR A 83 -9.92 16.19 39.67
C THR A 83 -11.30 16.78 39.31
N ALA A 84 -11.66 16.88 38.03
CA ALA A 84 -12.95 17.42 37.63
C ALA A 84 -14.12 16.54 38.12
N LEU A 85 -15.13 17.13 38.76
CA LEU A 85 -16.23 16.37 39.39
C LEU A 85 -17.06 15.54 38.40
N ASN A 86 -17.18 16.00 37.16
CA ASN A 86 -17.84 15.27 36.09
C ASN A 86 -16.96 15.27 34.83
N PRO A 87 -16.10 14.25 34.65
CA PRO A 87 -15.24 14.13 33.47
C PRO A 87 -15.96 13.53 32.25
N LYS A 88 -17.29 13.35 32.29
CA LYS A 88 -18.06 12.74 31.20
C LYS A 88 -18.16 13.69 30.00
N VAL A 89 -18.00 13.11 28.81
CA VAL A 89 -18.09 13.82 27.53
C VAL A 89 -19.16 13.18 26.62
N THR A 90 -19.57 13.93 25.61
CA THR A 90 -20.39 13.44 24.48
C THR A 90 -19.65 13.65 23.16
N PHE A 91 -20.01 12.83 22.17
CA PHE A 91 -19.43 12.86 20.83
C PHE A 91 -20.47 13.26 19.79
N ALA A 92 -20.06 14.04 18.79
CA ALA A 92 -20.85 14.36 17.61
C ALA A 92 -19.97 14.33 16.35
N THR A 93 -20.52 13.87 15.24
CA THR A 93 -19.89 13.92 13.91
C THR A 93 -20.49 15.04 13.08
N SER A 94 -19.67 15.73 12.29
CA SER A 94 -20.14 16.71 11.29
C SER A 94 -20.81 16.06 10.08
N ASP A 95 -20.49 14.80 9.79
CA ASP A 95 -21.10 14.05 8.68
C ASP A 95 -21.25 12.56 9.04
N LYS A 96 -22.51 12.17 9.29
CA LYS A 96 -22.90 10.79 9.61
C LYS A 96 -22.79 9.82 8.41
N LYS A 97 -22.62 10.30 7.18
CA LYS A 97 -22.39 9.47 5.99
C LYS A 97 -20.92 9.07 5.87
N VAL A 98 -20.00 9.94 6.27
CA VAL A 98 -18.56 9.68 6.24
C VAL A 98 -18.12 8.87 7.46
N VAL A 99 -18.47 9.31 8.68
CA VAL A 99 -18.06 8.63 9.93
C VAL A 99 -19.15 8.74 10.99
N SER A 100 -19.51 7.62 11.60
CA SER A 100 -20.32 7.60 12.83
C SER A 100 -19.43 7.49 14.06
N VAL A 101 -19.85 8.05 15.18
CA VAL A 101 -19.22 7.87 16.50
C VAL A 101 -20.31 7.52 17.52
N ASP A 102 -20.06 6.53 18.37
CA ASP A 102 -21.00 6.10 19.42
C ASP A 102 -20.79 6.86 20.75
N SER A 103 -21.59 6.54 21.76
CA SER A 103 -21.51 7.16 23.10
C SER A 103 -20.24 6.79 23.89
N LYS A 104 -19.46 5.81 23.43
CA LYS A 104 -18.18 5.38 24.02
C LYS A 104 -16.97 5.94 23.26
N GLY A 105 -17.20 6.70 22.17
CA GLY A 105 -16.15 7.23 21.31
C GLY A 105 -15.61 6.22 20.29
N VAL A 106 -16.29 5.09 20.07
CA VAL A 106 -15.96 4.18 18.97
C VAL A 106 -16.45 4.80 17.67
N MET A 107 -15.50 5.10 16.79
CA MET A 107 -15.77 5.62 15.44
C MET A 107 -15.88 4.45 14.46
N LYS A 108 -16.72 4.59 13.44
CA LYS A 108 -16.79 3.69 12.28
C LYS A 108 -16.76 4.49 10.98
N GLY A 109 -15.82 4.18 10.10
CA GLY A 109 -15.75 4.76 8.75
C GLY A 109 -16.84 4.15 7.87
N LEU A 110 -17.63 5.00 7.22
CA LEU A 110 -18.83 4.59 6.48
C LEU A 110 -18.74 4.88 4.97
N MET A 111 -18.19 6.04 4.59
CA MET A 111 -17.93 6.40 3.19
C MET A 111 -16.60 7.17 3.08
N PRO A 112 -15.89 7.12 1.95
CA PRO A 112 -14.71 7.95 1.71
C PRO A 112 -15.06 9.44 1.79
N GLY A 113 -14.28 10.21 2.55
CA GLY A 113 -14.54 11.62 2.78
C GLY A 113 -13.88 12.16 4.03
N ARG A 114 -14.12 13.44 4.32
CA ARG A 114 -13.59 14.14 5.50
C ARG A 114 -14.72 14.58 6.42
N ALA A 115 -14.58 14.30 7.70
CA ALA A 115 -15.52 14.73 8.73
C ALA A 115 -14.78 15.20 9.99
N ILE A 116 -15.51 15.83 10.90
CA ILE A 116 -14.99 16.31 12.18
C ILE A 116 -15.78 15.64 13.31
N ILE A 117 -15.06 14.93 14.19
CA ILE A 117 -15.62 14.51 15.48
C ILE A 117 -15.40 15.63 16.49
N THR A 118 -16.48 16.09 17.12
CA THR A 118 -16.45 17.02 18.25
C THR A 118 -16.64 16.22 19.54
N ILE A 119 -15.76 16.45 20.51
CA ILE A 119 -15.88 15.92 21.88
C ILE A 119 -16.25 17.10 22.78
N SER A 120 -17.35 17.01 23.53
CA SER A 120 -17.87 18.09 24.39
C SER A 120 -18.05 17.64 25.82
N SER A 121 -17.70 18.48 26.80
CA SER A 121 -17.95 18.21 28.22
C SER A 121 -19.44 18.29 28.57
N THR A 122 -19.88 17.54 29.58
CA THR A 122 -21.28 17.50 30.07
C THR A 122 -21.50 18.23 31.39
N ASP A 123 -20.45 18.78 31.99
CA ASP A 123 -20.46 19.47 33.29
C ASP A 123 -20.90 20.95 33.23
N GLY A 124 -21.34 21.42 32.07
CA GLY A 124 -21.69 22.83 31.86
C GLY A 124 -20.48 23.78 31.89
N SER A 125 -19.27 23.31 31.58
CA SER A 125 -18.10 24.16 31.28
C SER A 125 -18.14 24.77 29.88
N GLY A 126 -18.86 24.14 28.95
CA GLY A 126 -18.83 24.48 27.52
C GLY A 126 -17.57 24.04 26.78
N VAL A 127 -16.62 23.37 27.46
CA VAL A 127 -15.37 22.90 26.87
C VAL A 127 -15.65 21.85 25.79
N ARG A 128 -15.06 22.07 24.61
CA ARG A 128 -15.15 21.17 23.46
C ARG A 128 -13.86 21.17 22.65
N THR A 129 -13.56 20.05 22.02
CA THR A 129 -12.42 19.89 21.11
C THR A 129 -12.85 19.17 19.83
N ARG A 130 -12.00 19.20 18.81
CA ARG A 130 -12.30 18.68 17.46
C ARG A 130 -11.17 17.80 16.95
N VAL A 131 -11.52 16.69 16.31
CA VAL A 131 -10.60 15.79 15.61
C VAL A 131 -11.06 15.64 14.17
N THR A 132 -10.18 15.91 13.21
CA THR A 132 -10.47 15.64 11.79
C THR A 132 -10.32 14.15 11.54
N VAL A 133 -11.34 13.51 10.96
CA VAL A 133 -11.26 12.13 10.48
C VAL A 133 -11.31 12.14 8.96
N GLN A 134 -10.28 11.56 8.33
CA GLN A 134 -10.26 11.26 6.90
C GLN A 134 -10.55 9.77 6.71
N VAL A 135 -11.69 9.45 6.10
CA VAL A 135 -12.00 8.09 5.67
C VAL A 135 -11.51 7.91 4.24
N THR A 136 -10.75 6.86 3.99
CA THR A 136 -10.30 6.44 2.65
C THR A 136 -11.04 5.20 2.19
N LYS A 137 -11.17 5.03 0.88
CA LYS A 137 -11.85 3.89 0.27
C LYS A 137 -11.13 2.58 0.61
N LYS A 138 -11.88 1.52 0.89
CA LYS A 138 -11.29 0.19 1.07
C LYS A 138 -10.75 -0.31 -0.27
N VAL A 139 -9.43 -0.49 -0.37
CA VAL A 139 -8.81 -1.19 -1.50
C VAL A 139 -9.20 -2.67 -1.39
N SER A 140 -10.11 -3.11 -2.26
CA SER A 140 -10.71 -4.45 -2.19
C SER A 140 -9.82 -5.55 -2.78
N ARG A 141 -8.97 -5.22 -3.76
CA ARG A 141 -7.95 -6.10 -4.35
C ARG A 141 -6.83 -5.26 -4.95
N VAL A 142 -5.58 -5.66 -4.76
CA VAL A 142 -4.43 -5.10 -5.50
C VAL A 142 -4.47 -5.64 -6.93
N LYS A 143 -4.21 -4.78 -7.91
CA LYS A 143 -4.06 -5.17 -9.32
C LYS A 143 -2.59 -5.53 -9.56
N ASN A 144 -2.25 -6.82 -9.44
CA ASN A 144 -0.89 -7.27 -9.70
C ASN A 144 -0.64 -7.31 -11.21
N ILE A 145 0.44 -6.66 -11.65
CA ILE A 145 0.93 -6.66 -13.03
C ILE A 145 2.27 -7.41 -13.03
N ALA A 146 2.47 -8.36 -13.94
CA ALA A 146 3.73 -9.07 -14.07
C ALA A 146 4.65 -8.34 -15.07
N HIS A 147 5.69 -7.67 -14.56
CA HIS A 147 6.65 -6.88 -15.35
C HIS A 147 7.50 -7.79 -16.25
N ARG A 148 7.30 -7.68 -17.56
CA ARG A 148 7.79 -8.57 -18.62
C ARG A 148 7.36 -10.04 -18.46
N GLY A 149 6.20 -10.26 -17.82
CA GLY A 149 5.72 -11.59 -17.40
C GLY A 149 6.30 -12.02 -16.05
N ILE A 150 6.18 -13.30 -15.69
CA ILE A 150 6.82 -13.81 -14.46
C ILE A 150 8.25 -14.23 -14.75
N VAL A 151 9.20 -13.29 -14.58
CA VAL A 151 10.62 -13.49 -14.88
C VAL A 151 11.29 -14.58 -14.05
N ASP A 152 10.82 -14.83 -12.82
CA ASP A 152 11.29 -15.95 -11.96
C ASP A 152 10.88 -17.35 -12.48
N VAL A 153 10.00 -17.41 -13.48
CA VAL A 153 9.43 -18.67 -14.02
C VAL A 153 9.87 -18.93 -15.45
N ALA A 154 10.10 -17.89 -16.25
CA ALA A 154 10.51 -17.99 -17.64
C ALA A 154 11.19 -16.68 -18.09
N PRO A 155 11.89 -16.64 -19.24
CA PRO A 155 12.59 -15.44 -19.68
C PRO A 155 11.67 -14.23 -19.82
N GLU A 156 12.21 -13.03 -19.54
CA GLU A 156 11.49 -11.78 -19.75
C GLU A 156 10.96 -11.66 -21.18
N ASN A 157 9.78 -11.05 -21.33
CA ASN A 157 9.15 -10.79 -22.63
C ASN A 157 8.90 -12.06 -23.48
N SER A 158 8.76 -13.23 -22.84
CA SER A 158 8.46 -14.51 -23.51
C SER A 158 7.00 -14.97 -23.33
N MET A 159 6.49 -15.72 -24.31
CA MET A 159 5.14 -16.32 -24.23
C MET A 159 4.98 -17.26 -23.03
N ALA A 160 6.05 -17.94 -22.59
CA ALA A 160 6.04 -18.73 -21.36
C ALA A 160 5.84 -17.86 -20.11
N ALA A 161 6.54 -16.74 -19.98
CA ALA A 161 6.42 -15.83 -18.84
C ALA A 161 5.04 -15.17 -18.75
N PHE A 162 4.45 -14.84 -19.91
CA PHE A 162 3.08 -14.31 -20.00
C PHE A 162 2.02 -15.37 -19.70
N LYS A 163 2.18 -16.60 -20.19
CA LYS A 163 1.27 -17.72 -19.88
C LYS A 163 1.26 -18.04 -18.38
N ALA A 164 2.42 -18.06 -17.74
CA ALA A 164 2.55 -18.23 -16.29
C ALA A 164 1.83 -17.12 -15.49
N ALA A 165 1.84 -15.88 -15.97
CA ALA A 165 1.08 -14.78 -15.34
C ALA A 165 -0.43 -15.01 -15.42
N GLY A 166 -0.93 -15.45 -16.58
CA GLY A 166 -2.34 -15.81 -16.78
C GLY A 166 -2.78 -16.97 -15.90
N GLU A 167 -1.98 -18.03 -15.82
CA GLU A 167 -2.26 -19.21 -14.98
C GLU A 167 -2.25 -18.91 -13.47
N LYS A 168 -1.45 -17.93 -13.03
CA LYS A 168 -1.45 -17.45 -11.63
C LYS A 168 -2.49 -16.34 -11.37
N GLY A 169 -3.31 -15.97 -12.35
CA GLY A 169 -4.40 -15.01 -12.17
C GLY A 169 -3.96 -13.57 -11.93
N PHE A 170 -2.84 -13.14 -12.52
CA PHE A 170 -2.44 -11.73 -12.52
C PHE A 170 -3.53 -10.85 -13.18
N TRP A 171 -3.62 -9.59 -12.76
CA TRP A 171 -4.58 -8.66 -13.38
C TRP A 171 -4.13 -8.21 -14.76
N GLY A 172 -2.82 -8.10 -14.95
CA GLY A 172 -2.21 -7.75 -16.23
C GLY A 172 -0.79 -8.27 -16.36
N ILE A 173 -0.26 -8.12 -17.57
CA ILE A 173 1.16 -8.28 -17.88
C ILE A 173 1.67 -6.96 -18.43
N GLU A 174 2.84 -6.54 -17.98
CA GLU A 174 3.59 -5.46 -18.63
C GLU A 174 4.59 -6.09 -19.60
N PHE A 175 4.82 -5.42 -20.74
CA PHE A 175 5.81 -5.81 -21.73
C PHE A 175 6.23 -4.64 -22.64
N ASP A 176 7.49 -4.68 -23.05
CA ASP A 176 8.11 -3.71 -23.96
C ASP A 176 7.77 -4.02 -25.43
N ILE A 177 7.43 -3.01 -26.23
CA ILE A 177 7.36 -3.14 -27.69
C ILE A 177 8.30 -2.20 -28.45
N GLN A 178 8.79 -2.70 -29.57
CA GLN A 178 9.64 -1.99 -30.52
C GLN A 178 9.23 -2.32 -31.96
N THR A 179 9.55 -1.42 -32.88
CA THR A 179 9.22 -1.59 -34.30
C THR A 179 10.39 -2.18 -35.11
N THR A 180 10.10 -3.18 -35.94
CA THR A 180 11.02 -3.80 -36.89
C THR A 180 11.23 -2.96 -38.16
N LYS A 181 12.23 -3.34 -38.96
CA LYS A 181 12.49 -2.76 -40.30
C LYS A 181 11.29 -2.79 -41.26
N ASP A 182 10.39 -3.75 -41.10
CA ASP A 182 9.14 -3.89 -41.88
C ASP A 182 7.91 -3.34 -41.15
N HIS A 183 8.12 -2.42 -40.20
CA HIS A 183 7.10 -1.73 -39.41
C HIS A 183 6.14 -2.68 -38.67
N ARG A 184 6.68 -3.71 -38.01
CA ARG A 184 5.92 -4.64 -37.16
C ARG A 184 6.32 -4.52 -35.70
N PHE A 185 5.35 -4.66 -34.81
CA PHE A 185 5.56 -4.59 -33.37
C PHE A 185 5.99 -5.96 -32.81
N ILE A 186 7.23 -6.04 -32.33
CA ILE A 186 7.75 -7.19 -31.60
C ILE A 186 7.90 -6.86 -30.12
N VAL A 187 7.98 -7.88 -29.28
CA VAL A 187 8.02 -7.75 -27.82
C VAL A 187 9.44 -7.98 -27.32
N MET A 188 10.14 -6.90 -26.95
CA MET A 188 11.53 -6.93 -26.48
C MET A 188 11.94 -5.62 -25.78
N HIS A 189 12.71 -5.73 -24.70
CA HIS A 189 13.21 -4.58 -23.92
C HIS A 189 14.40 -3.84 -24.56
N ASP A 190 15.41 -4.59 -25.00
CA ASP A 190 16.69 -4.05 -25.46
C ASP A 190 16.61 -3.68 -26.95
N ALA A 191 17.30 -2.61 -27.35
CA ALA A 191 17.36 -2.21 -28.75
C ALA A 191 18.10 -3.24 -29.62
N ASP A 192 19.05 -3.99 -29.03
CA ASP A 192 19.74 -5.12 -29.64
C ASP A 192 19.25 -6.46 -29.07
N ILE A 193 19.40 -7.51 -29.87
CA ILE A 193 18.86 -8.84 -29.51
C ILE A 193 19.83 -9.71 -28.70
N ALA A 194 21.06 -9.26 -28.43
CA ALA A 194 22.16 -10.13 -28.03
C ALA A 194 22.13 -10.56 -26.55
N ARG A 195 21.53 -9.77 -25.65
CA ARG A 195 21.38 -10.17 -24.23
C ARG A 195 20.43 -11.35 -24.04
N MET A 196 19.38 -11.41 -24.86
CA MET A 196 18.23 -12.30 -24.67
C MET A 196 18.16 -13.45 -25.66
N THR A 197 18.91 -13.40 -26.77
CA THR A 197 18.78 -14.37 -27.86
C THR A 197 20.12 -14.82 -28.42
N ASN A 198 20.10 -15.96 -29.12
CA ASN A 198 21.25 -16.55 -29.78
C ASN A 198 21.71 -15.80 -31.05
N GLY A 199 21.49 -14.50 -31.11
CA GLY A 199 21.76 -13.60 -32.23
C GLY A 199 22.45 -12.31 -31.80
N SER A 200 22.54 -11.34 -32.71
CA SER A 200 23.08 -10.01 -32.42
C SER A 200 22.55 -8.99 -33.44
N GLY A 201 22.77 -7.69 -33.20
CA GLY A 201 22.24 -6.60 -34.03
C GLY A 201 20.93 -6.01 -33.49
N TYR A 202 20.51 -4.87 -34.05
CA TYR A 202 19.37 -4.11 -33.55
C TYR A 202 18.04 -4.57 -34.13
N VAL A 203 16.98 -4.53 -33.32
CA VAL A 203 15.59 -4.88 -33.71
C VAL A 203 15.16 -4.16 -34.98
N LYS A 204 15.42 -2.85 -35.06
CA LYS A 204 15.09 -1.98 -36.19
C LYS A 204 15.77 -2.34 -37.52
N ASP A 205 16.86 -3.12 -37.49
CA ASP A 205 17.64 -3.48 -38.68
C ASP A 205 17.14 -4.81 -39.30
N TYR A 206 16.29 -5.54 -38.59
CA TYR A 206 15.67 -6.81 -39.00
C TYR A 206 14.18 -6.67 -39.32
N THR A 207 13.68 -7.47 -40.25
CA THR A 207 12.25 -7.74 -40.40
C THR A 207 11.74 -8.73 -39.34
N ARG A 208 10.43 -8.78 -39.08
CA ARG A 208 9.87 -9.78 -38.14
C ARG A 208 10.21 -11.23 -38.53
N TRP A 209 10.33 -11.52 -39.83
CA TRP A 209 10.60 -12.87 -40.33
C TRP A 209 12.04 -13.29 -40.08
N GLU A 210 12.98 -12.34 -40.09
CA GLU A 210 14.37 -12.55 -39.70
C GLU A 210 14.47 -12.73 -38.18
N LEU A 211 13.82 -11.86 -37.39
CA LEU A 211 13.79 -11.98 -35.92
C LEU A 211 13.23 -13.33 -35.44
N ARG A 212 12.18 -13.83 -36.10
CA ARG A 212 11.57 -15.14 -35.80
C ARG A 212 12.53 -16.33 -35.97
N ARG A 213 13.72 -16.15 -36.58
CA ARG A 213 14.76 -17.18 -36.69
C ARG A 213 15.54 -17.37 -35.39
N TYR A 214 15.70 -16.31 -34.60
CA TYR A 214 16.42 -16.35 -33.32
C TYR A 214 15.59 -16.99 -32.21
N LYS A 215 16.27 -17.62 -31.27
CA LYS A 215 15.71 -18.29 -30.09
C LYS A 215 16.11 -17.47 -28.87
N ILE A 216 15.20 -17.36 -27.90
CA ILE A 216 15.55 -16.86 -26.58
C ILE A 216 16.37 -17.95 -25.88
N ASP A 217 17.60 -17.63 -25.48
CA ASP A 217 18.58 -18.55 -24.89
C ASP A 217 19.20 -18.03 -23.58
N SER A 218 18.73 -16.88 -23.10
CA SER A 218 19.02 -16.29 -21.79
C SER A 218 17.74 -16.09 -20.97
N GLY A 219 17.83 -16.16 -19.64
CA GLY A 219 16.70 -16.09 -18.71
C GLY A 219 16.32 -17.43 -18.05
N GLU A 220 15.32 -17.39 -17.17
CA GLU A 220 15.01 -18.49 -16.25
C GLU A 220 14.37 -19.73 -16.90
N ASN A 221 14.65 -20.90 -16.32
CA ASN A 221 14.05 -22.21 -16.62
C ASN A 221 14.03 -22.66 -18.10
N LEU A 222 14.88 -22.08 -18.96
CA LEU A 222 14.93 -22.37 -20.40
C LEU A 222 15.11 -23.85 -20.77
N LYS A 223 15.70 -24.66 -19.89
CA LYS A 223 15.91 -26.10 -20.11
C LYS A 223 14.62 -26.92 -20.00
N ASP A 224 13.67 -26.45 -19.21
CA ASP A 224 12.39 -27.11 -18.91
C ASP A 224 11.24 -26.55 -19.78
N LEU A 225 11.52 -25.50 -20.56
CA LEU A 225 10.57 -24.85 -21.45
C LEU A 225 10.75 -25.33 -22.91
N PRO A 226 9.66 -25.41 -23.70
CA PRO A 226 9.78 -25.46 -25.16
C PRO A 226 10.59 -24.28 -25.69
N THR A 227 11.26 -24.44 -26.84
CA THR A 227 12.06 -23.36 -27.46
C THR A 227 11.26 -22.05 -27.55
N GLN A 228 11.70 -21.04 -26.80
CA GLN A 228 11.11 -19.70 -26.81
C GLN A 228 11.69 -18.87 -27.97
N ARG A 229 10.89 -17.90 -28.44
CA ARG A 229 11.24 -16.93 -29.49
C ARG A 229 10.67 -15.57 -29.13
N ILE A 230 11.19 -14.52 -29.77
CA ILE A 230 10.69 -13.14 -29.68
C ILE A 230 9.20 -13.13 -30.11
N PRO A 231 8.25 -12.73 -29.25
CA PRO A 231 6.83 -12.67 -29.62
C PRO A 231 6.52 -11.48 -30.56
N GLU A 232 5.49 -11.61 -31.40
CA GLU A 232 4.83 -10.46 -32.01
C GLU A 232 3.80 -9.89 -31.01
N LEU A 233 3.53 -8.57 -31.04
CA LEU A 233 2.51 -7.93 -30.20
C LEU A 233 1.18 -8.70 -30.23
N THR A 234 0.77 -9.14 -31.43
CA THR A 234 -0.48 -9.89 -31.65
C THR A 234 -0.55 -11.23 -30.90
N ASP A 235 0.57 -11.91 -30.66
CA ASP A 235 0.59 -13.16 -29.90
C ASP A 235 0.23 -12.89 -28.43
N VAL A 236 0.83 -11.83 -27.88
CA VAL A 236 0.62 -11.40 -26.48
C VAL A 236 -0.79 -10.85 -26.28
N LEU A 237 -1.34 -10.08 -27.23
CA LEU A 237 -2.73 -9.61 -27.17
C LEU A 237 -3.75 -10.77 -27.23
N ASN A 238 -3.49 -11.81 -28.03
CA ASN A 238 -4.31 -13.03 -28.02
C ASN A 238 -4.28 -13.74 -26.65
N LEU A 239 -3.10 -13.86 -26.05
CA LEU A 239 -2.93 -14.45 -24.72
C LEU A 239 -3.65 -13.61 -23.64
N CYS A 240 -3.55 -12.28 -23.69
CA CYS A 240 -4.30 -11.39 -22.80
C CYS A 240 -5.83 -11.58 -22.92
N ARG A 241 -6.36 -11.75 -24.13
CA ARG A 241 -7.80 -12.08 -24.32
C ARG A 241 -8.14 -13.44 -23.71
N ALA A 242 -7.32 -14.47 -23.94
CA ALA A 242 -7.55 -15.83 -23.45
C ALA A 242 -7.57 -15.94 -21.91
N TYR A 243 -6.69 -15.21 -21.20
CA TYR A 243 -6.63 -15.19 -19.73
C TYR A 243 -7.40 -14.01 -19.09
N ASN A 244 -8.09 -13.19 -19.90
CA ASN A 244 -8.73 -11.95 -19.47
C ASN A 244 -7.79 -10.99 -18.69
N MET A 245 -6.51 -10.96 -19.08
CA MET A 245 -5.51 -10.04 -18.53
C MET A 245 -5.55 -8.69 -19.25
N VAL A 246 -5.17 -7.63 -18.54
CA VAL A 246 -4.89 -6.32 -19.13
C VAL A 246 -3.46 -6.30 -19.71
N PRO A 247 -3.28 -5.97 -21.00
CA PRO A 247 -1.96 -5.65 -21.52
C PRO A 247 -1.55 -4.25 -21.05
N VAL A 248 -0.38 -4.18 -20.42
CA VAL A 248 0.33 -2.93 -20.11
C VAL A 248 1.52 -2.87 -21.07
N ILE A 249 1.57 -1.87 -21.94
CA ILE A 249 2.41 -1.89 -23.14
C ILE A 249 3.40 -0.72 -23.09
N GLU A 250 4.69 -0.98 -22.89
CA GLU A 250 5.72 0.07 -22.98
C GLU A 250 6.11 0.34 -24.44
N LEU A 251 5.86 1.57 -24.91
CA LEU A 251 6.37 2.05 -26.20
C LEU A 251 7.84 2.47 -26.03
N LYS A 252 8.76 1.56 -26.36
CA LYS A 252 10.21 1.78 -26.34
C LYS A 252 10.69 2.51 -27.59
N GLU A 253 10.87 1.76 -28.67
CA GLU A 253 11.36 2.26 -29.96
C GLU A 253 10.24 2.14 -31.01
N VAL A 254 9.27 3.04 -30.85
CA VAL A 254 8.10 3.23 -31.72
C VAL A 254 8.06 4.70 -32.14
N GLN A 255 7.71 4.96 -33.39
CA GLN A 255 7.60 6.30 -33.96
C GLN A 255 6.14 6.77 -34.03
N VAL A 256 5.90 8.09 -34.01
CA VAL A 256 4.55 8.68 -34.12
C VAL A 256 3.79 8.18 -35.36
N SER A 257 4.48 7.99 -36.48
CA SER A 257 3.92 7.45 -37.74
C SER A 257 3.36 6.03 -37.61
N GLU A 258 3.79 5.26 -36.62
CA GLU A 258 3.43 3.85 -36.43
C GLU A 258 2.25 3.69 -35.46
N LEU A 259 1.95 4.72 -34.67
CA LEU A 259 0.89 4.71 -33.64
C LEU A 259 -0.53 4.49 -34.21
N GLY A 260 -0.76 4.85 -35.47
CA GLY A 260 -2.01 4.57 -36.17
C GLY A 260 -2.26 3.07 -36.40
N GLU A 261 -1.22 2.33 -36.81
CA GLU A 261 -1.31 0.86 -36.94
C GLU A 261 -1.43 0.20 -35.56
N PHE A 262 -0.67 0.67 -34.58
CA PHE A 262 -0.77 0.20 -33.19
C PHE A 262 -2.18 0.34 -32.61
N LEU A 263 -2.81 1.51 -32.75
CA LEU A 263 -4.18 1.74 -32.27
C LEU A 263 -5.20 0.89 -33.04
N ALA A 264 -5.01 0.70 -34.36
CA ALA A 264 -5.84 -0.19 -35.16
C ALA A 264 -5.73 -1.67 -34.71
N ILE A 265 -4.54 -2.10 -34.28
CA ILE A 265 -4.34 -3.43 -33.68
C ILE A 265 -5.08 -3.54 -32.34
N LEU A 266 -4.99 -2.57 -31.44
CA LEU A 266 -5.74 -2.59 -30.16
C LEU A 266 -7.26 -2.65 -30.40
N LYS A 267 -7.77 -1.87 -31.36
CA LYS A 267 -9.19 -1.88 -31.78
C LYS A 267 -9.61 -3.25 -32.34
N LYS A 268 -8.82 -3.83 -33.24
CA LYS A 268 -9.06 -5.16 -33.83
C LYS A 268 -9.13 -6.29 -32.80
N TYR A 269 -8.53 -6.11 -31.63
CA TYR A 269 -8.47 -7.10 -30.55
C TYR A 269 -9.47 -6.82 -29.41
N ASP A 270 -10.33 -5.80 -29.51
CA ASP A 270 -11.24 -5.36 -28.45
C ASP A 270 -10.51 -4.98 -27.15
N LEU A 271 -9.35 -4.32 -27.29
CA LEU A 271 -8.44 -4.00 -26.19
C LEU A 271 -8.23 -2.50 -25.95
N GLU A 272 -8.72 -1.59 -26.79
CA GLU A 272 -8.54 -0.13 -26.61
C GLU A 272 -8.98 0.35 -25.21
N ASP A 273 -10.20 0.02 -24.79
CA ASP A 273 -10.74 0.46 -23.48
C ASP A 273 -10.11 -0.24 -22.27
N ARG A 274 -9.27 -1.26 -22.50
CA ARG A 274 -8.72 -2.14 -21.46
C ARG A 274 -7.21 -2.07 -21.33
N ALA A 275 -6.50 -1.81 -22.43
CA ALA A 275 -5.06 -1.68 -22.48
C ALA A 275 -4.59 -0.43 -21.73
N VAL A 276 -3.42 -0.53 -21.12
CA VAL A 276 -2.69 0.60 -20.54
C VAL A 276 -1.44 0.77 -21.39
N VAL A 277 -1.25 1.93 -22.01
CA VAL A 277 -0.05 2.20 -22.81
C VAL A 277 0.83 3.16 -22.04
N ILE A 278 2.09 2.77 -21.87
CA ILE A 278 3.07 3.49 -21.07
C ILE A 278 4.27 3.87 -21.95
N SER A 279 4.91 5.00 -21.67
CA SER A 279 6.17 5.38 -22.35
C SER A 279 6.90 6.48 -21.58
N PHE A 280 8.22 6.52 -21.75
CA PHE A 280 9.02 7.69 -21.38
C PHE A 280 8.85 8.86 -22.37
N LYS A 281 8.42 8.60 -23.60
CA LYS A 281 8.24 9.60 -24.68
C LYS A 281 6.81 10.17 -24.63
N LEU A 282 6.63 11.29 -23.93
CA LEU A 282 5.32 11.92 -23.72
C LEU A 282 4.58 12.27 -25.03
N GLU A 283 5.32 12.63 -26.08
CA GLU A 283 4.76 12.93 -27.42
C GLU A 283 3.95 11.77 -28.02
N LEU A 284 4.34 10.51 -27.76
CA LEU A 284 3.61 9.33 -28.24
C LEU A 284 2.24 9.20 -27.54
N LEU A 285 2.22 9.51 -26.25
CA LEU A 285 1.01 9.47 -25.42
C LEU A 285 0.07 10.64 -25.74
N GLU A 286 0.62 11.84 -25.99
CA GLU A 286 -0.15 12.99 -26.47
C GLU A 286 -0.80 12.70 -27.83
N TRP A 287 -0.07 12.09 -28.76
CA TRP A 287 -0.63 11.66 -30.03
C TRP A 287 -1.75 10.63 -29.83
N LEU A 288 -1.52 9.57 -29.04
CA LEU A 288 -2.55 8.55 -28.77
C LEU A 288 -3.80 9.14 -28.10
N ARG A 289 -3.64 10.09 -27.17
CA ARG A 289 -4.77 10.79 -26.54
C ARG A 289 -5.56 11.63 -27.54
N SER A 290 -4.92 12.19 -28.57
CA SER A 290 -5.63 12.90 -29.64
C SER A 290 -6.50 11.99 -30.52
N GLN A 291 -6.22 10.67 -30.52
CA GLN A 291 -6.91 9.67 -31.34
C GLN A 291 -7.86 8.75 -30.55
N SER A 292 -7.77 8.75 -29.21
CA SER A 292 -8.59 7.92 -28.33
C SER A 292 -8.84 8.60 -26.98
N GLU A 293 -10.12 8.76 -26.62
CA GLU A 293 -10.51 9.28 -25.30
C GLU A 293 -10.55 8.19 -24.21
N THR A 294 -10.66 6.92 -24.59
CA THR A 294 -10.88 5.79 -23.66
C THR A 294 -9.60 5.02 -23.33
N LEU A 295 -8.61 5.00 -24.24
CA LEU A 295 -7.33 4.34 -24.01
C LEU A 295 -6.65 4.88 -22.75
N GLN A 296 -6.22 3.98 -21.85
CA GLN A 296 -5.49 4.35 -20.65
C GLN A 296 -4.03 4.60 -21.01
N LEU A 297 -3.49 5.75 -20.61
CA LEU A 297 -2.17 6.24 -21.00
C LEU A 297 -1.42 6.69 -19.75
N GLN A 298 -0.18 6.25 -19.56
CA GLN A 298 0.64 6.64 -18.41
C GLN A 298 2.02 7.09 -18.85
N TRP A 299 2.41 8.31 -18.48
CA TRP A 299 3.75 8.82 -18.74
C TRP A 299 4.71 8.28 -17.67
N ILE A 300 5.75 7.55 -18.09
CA ILE A 300 6.74 6.97 -17.19
C ILE A 300 7.79 8.03 -16.87
N GLU A 301 7.90 8.35 -15.58
CA GLU A 301 8.91 9.28 -15.06
C GLU A 301 9.76 8.66 -13.94
N LYS A 302 10.99 9.16 -13.81
CA LYS A 302 11.92 8.73 -12.74
C LYS A 302 11.61 9.39 -11.40
N SER A 303 10.84 10.49 -11.42
CA SER A 303 10.46 11.23 -10.22
C SER A 303 9.14 11.96 -10.41
N MET A 304 8.38 12.13 -9.32
CA MET A 304 7.12 12.87 -9.37
C MET A 304 7.30 14.31 -8.86
N SER A 305 6.78 15.27 -9.60
CA SER A 305 6.76 16.68 -9.24
C SER A 305 5.37 17.29 -9.49
N THR A 306 5.08 18.45 -8.89
CA THR A 306 3.81 19.15 -9.11
C THR A 306 3.63 19.55 -10.59
N SER A 307 4.72 19.85 -11.31
CA SER A 307 4.65 20.13 -12.75
C SER A 307 4.29 18.87 -13.54
N HIS A 308 4.86 17.70 -13.22
CA HIS A 308 4.48 16.43 -13.87
C HIS A 308 2.99 16.12 -13.65
N ILE A 309 2.49 16.25 -12.41
CA ILE A 309 1.08 16.03 -12.07
C ILE A 309 0.16 17.01 -12.84
N THR A 310 0.53 18.30 -12.88
CA THR A 310 -0.24 19.33 -13.58
C THR A 310 -0.30 19.07 -15.09
N LEU A 311 0.82 18.62 -15.67
CA LEU A 311 0.95 18.32 -17.10
C LEU A 311 0.16 17.06 -17.50
N CYS A 312 0.23 16.02 -16.69
CA CYS A 312 -0.57 14.80 -16.82
C CYS A 312 -2.08 15.12 -16.74
N SER A 313 -2.48 15.88 -15.72
CA SER A 313 -3.88 16.29 -15.51
C SER A 313 -4.44 17.13 -16.65
N SER A 314 -3.68 18.08 -17.22
CA SER A 314 -4.16 18.91 -18.33
C SER A 314 -4.31 18.13 -19.65
N ARG A 315 -3.57 17.01 -19.78
CA ARG A 315 -3.54 16.15 -20.97
C ARG A 315 -4.40 14.89 -20.85
N LYS A 316 -5.10 14.67 -19.73
CA LYS A 316 -5.84 13.41 -19.45
C LYS A 316 -4.95 12.16 -19.62
N ILE A 317 -3.70 12.25 -19.16
CA ILE A 317 -2.71 11.17 -19.15
C ILE A 317 -2.37 10.94 -17.67
N ASP A 318 -2.30 9.69 -17.22
CA ASP A 318 -1.84 9.38 -15.86
C ASP A 318 -0.31 9.45 -15.78
N ILE A 319 0.25 9.44 -14.57
CA ILE A 319 1.69 9.33 -14.37
C ILE A 319 2.01 7.95 -13.78
N ASP A 320 2.94 7.23 -14.40
CA ASP A 320 3.64 6.12 -13.77
C ASP A 320 4.98 6.66 -13.27
N THR A 321 5.31 6.41 -12.01
CA THR A 321 6.63 6.74 -11.50
C THR A 321 7.24 5.53 -10.85
N LYS A 322 8.49 5.25 -11.22
CA LYS A 322 9.29 4.25 -10.52
C LYS A 322 9.59 4.80 -9.12
N LEU A 323 8.71 4.46 -8.18
CA LEU A 323 8.95 4.56 -6.75
C LEU A 323 10.12 3.62 -6.44
N HIS A 324 11.34 4.13 -6.62
CA HIS A 324 12.55 3.49 -6.14
C HIS A 324 12.36 3.24 -4.65
N GLY A 325 12.38 1.95 -4.28
CA GLY A 325 12.02 1.50 -2.94
C GLY A 325 12.90 2.11 -1.87
N VAL A 326 12.23 2.54 -0.79
CA VAL A 326 12.80 2.74 0.55
C VAL A 326 13.22 1.40 1.14
#